data_AF-A0A937PBC6-F1
#
_entry.id   AF-A0A937PBC6-F1
#
_cell.length_a   1.000
_cell.length_b   1.000
_cell.length_c   1.000
_cell.angle_alpha   90.00
_cell.angle_beta   90.00
_cell.angle_gamma   90.00
#
_symmetry.space_group_name_H-M   'P 1'
#
loop_
_entity.id
_entity.type
_entity.pdbx_description
1 polymer ?
#
loop_
_entity_poly.entity_id
_entity_poly.type
_entity_poly.pdbx_seq_one_letter_code
_entity_poly.pdbx_strand_id
1 'polypeptide(L)'
;MIKRILGIMLLSAIICGQLKAHSGKPKYHVIIDTDGALDDMRSISMFLSGNDIRILAITCSQGTLLPDSVYVKINSLLLTFHHEGIPVGIAEKINKELPVWASFAQNIKWGDSVSLMDLNFKNNAADMLNKTVENYRDKITLVALGSLKTYADWIRTNPQIVSKIERIVWYNNLSIENGFNYRVSPESYEFIKQAGIALDIVENNSDKFLIDEAYLTNIKNTNSVYAKQIGFVHNQSQIIERINQKHLQLWDDIIPLYLTVPIIFESKTTGNIRYISINKSIPESFIYETIAKLLESATSTNNRVFNNFPVDSSLYKPKYVKILNSTIKKFGLTEWKAISMTNEIHGHTGIYSIIGAKIGIRAMEYFNVGVNNLSVTTFAGSKPPLSCFNDGIQISTGATIGQGLITVSDSISIIPSAIFEFNNQKVKISLKPEIAAKMQEEIKYGIENYDLLTEQYWLYIEELAIRYWTSFDRHEIFNFTLVSNNK
;
A
#
# COMPACT_ATOMS: atom_id res chain seq x y z
N MET A 1 -25.32 -24.59 5.17
CA MET A 1 -25.24 -23.75 3.95
C MET A 1 -25.86 -22.35 4.17
N ILE A 2 -27.10 -22.26 4.65
CA ILE A 2 -27.80 -20.98 4.92
C ILE A 2 -27.08 -20.08 5.95
N LYS A 3 -26.54 -20.62 7.05
CA LYS A 3 -25.77 -19.82 8.04
C LYS A 3 -24.46 -19.22 7.49
N ARG A 4 -23.81 -19.91 6.54
CA ARG A 4 -22.61 -19.41 5.85
C ARG A 4 -22.97 -18.28 4.87
N ILE A 5 -24.08 -18.42 4.14
CA ILE A 5 -24.58 -17.39 3.22
C ILE A 5 -25.02 -16.14 4.00
N LEU A 6 -25.72 -16.31 5.13
CA LEU A 6 -26.10 -15.19 6.00
C LEU A 6 -24.88 -14.47 6.58
N GLY A 7 -23.86 -15.22 7.03
CA GLY A 7 -22.60 -14.65 7.51
C GLY A 7 -21.83 -13.88 6.44
N ILE A 8 -21.79 -14.41 5.21
CA ILE A 8 -21.16 -13.73 4.06
C ILE A 8 -21.93 -12.45 3.68
N MET A 9 -23.27 -12.48 3.68
CA MET A 9 -24.09 -11.29 3.41
C MET A 9 -24.00 -10.24 4.52
N LEU A 10 -23.91 -10.65 5.79
CA LEU A 10 -23.69 -9.73 6.90
C LEU A 10 -22.30 -9.09 6.80
N LEU A 11 -21.28 -9.88 6.40
CA LEU A 11 -19.93 -9.36 6.23
C LEU A 11 -19.82 -8.37 5.07
N SER A 12 -20.44 -8.67 3.92
CA SER A 12 -20.48 -7.72 2.81
C SER A 12 -21.33 -6.49 3.13
N ALA A 13 -22.40 -6.62 3.91
CA ALA A 13 -23.16 -5.48 4.40
C ALA A 13 -22.41 -4.65 5.45
N ILE A 14 -21.54 -5.24 6.28
CA ILE A 14 -20.75 -4.52 7.28
C ILE A 14 -19.53 -3.83 6.64
N ILE A 15 -18.90 -4.47 5.65
CA ILE A 15 -17.75 -3.90 4.92
C ILE A 15 -18.22 -2.84 3.90
N CYS A 16 -19.37 -3.02 3.25
CA CYS A 16 -19.94 -2.01 2.35
C CYS A 16 -20.78 -0.95 3.08
N GLY A 17 -21.16 -1.20 4.34
CA GLY A 17 -22.14 -0.43 5.09
C GLY A 17 -21.57 0.61 6.04
N GLN A 18 -20.60 1.42 5.60
CA GLN A 18 -20.42 2.78 6.12
C GLN A 18 -20.22 3.76 4.95
N LEU A 19 -21.32 3.98 4.24
CA LEU A 19 -21.50 5.08 3.28
C LEU A 19 -21.42 6.43 3.99
N LYS A 20 -20.20 6.99 4.10
CA LYS A 20 -19.92 8.44 3.98
C LYS A 20 -18.51 8.66 3.39
N ALA A 21 -18.16 7.96 2.32
CA ALA A 21 -16.98 8.31 1.54
C ALA A 21 -17.30 9.48 0.59
N HIS A 22 -17.38 10.70 1.15
CA HIS A 22 -17.13 11.88 0.33
C HIS A 22 -15.69 11.73 -0.21
N SER A 23 -15.58 11.58 -1.53
CA SER A 23 -14.33 11.58 -2.31
C SER A 23 -13.24 10.54 -2.01
N GLY A 24 -13.52 9.23 -1.81
CA GLY A 24 -12.47 8.18 -1.80
C GLY A 24 -11.21 8.46 -0.95
N LYS A 25 -11.36 9.27 0.11
CA LYS A 25 -10.30 9.56 1.06
C LYS A 25 -10.24 8.40 2.06
N PRO A 26 -9.04 7.98 2.45
CA PRO A 26 -8.86 6.95 3.48
C PRO A 26 -9.54 7.41 4.78
N LYS A 27 -10.12 6.47 5.52
CA LYS A 27 -10.71 6.73 6.85
C LYS A 27 -9.63 6.92 7.91
N TYR A 28 -8.53 6.19 7.79
CA TYR A 28 -7.42 6.23 8.73
C TYR A 28 -6.14 6.67 8.04
N HIS A 29 -5.50 7.68 8.60
CA HIS A 29 -4.18 8.15 8.21
C HIS A 29 -3.21 7.70 9.29
N VAL A 30 -2.37 6.72 8.97
CA VAL A 30 -1.57 6.00 9.96
C VAL A 30 -0.09 6.25 9.79
N ILE A 31 0.59 6.34 10.92
CA ILE A 31 2.04 6.14 11.03
C ILE A 31 2.22 4.84 11.81
N ILE A 32 3.09 3.96 11.34
CA ILE A 32 3.29 2.64 11.95
C ILE A 32 4.70 2.58 12.56
N ASP A 33 4.81 2.19 13.83
CA ASP A 33 6.08 1.87 14.48
C ASP A 33 6.16 0.34 14.65
N THR A 34 7.27 -0.25 14.24
CA THR A 34 7.47 -1.70 14.16
C THR A 34 8.85 -2.09 14.70
N ASP A 35 8.91 -3.23 15.37
CA ASP A 35 10.14 -3.78 15.94
C ASP A 35 10.67 -5.01 15.16
N GLY A 36 9.99 -5.37 14.07
CA GLY A 36 10.43 -6.31 13.06
C GLY A 36 10.20 -7.78 13.38
N ALA A 37 9.18 -8.12 14.18
CA ALA A 37 8.73 -9.49 14.33
C ALA A 37 7.91 -9.98 13.13
N LEU A 38 7.60 -11.29 13.13
CA LEU A 38 6.94 -11.94 11.98
C LEU A 38 5.48 -11.47 11.82
N ASP A 39 4.82 -11.17 12.93
CA ASP A 39 3.48 -10.60 13.02
C ASP A 39 3.43 -9.14 12.56
N ASP A 40 4.47 -8.32 12.79
CA ASP A 40 4.55 -6.98 12.22
C ASP A 40 4.47 -7.04 10.68
N MET A 41 5.20 -7.98 10.06
CA MET A 41 5.21 -8.14 8.60
C MET A 41 3.80 -8.43 8.06
N ARG A 42 3.04 -9.29 8.74
CA ARG A 42 1.65 -9.57 8.36
C ARG A 42 0.75 -8.36 8.60
N SER A 43 0.88 -7.70 9.75
CA SER A 43 0.11 -6.49 10.10
C SER A 43 0.34 -5.37 9.09
N ILE A 44 1.59 -5.09 8.72
CA ILE A 44 1.96 -4.10 7.72
C ILE A 44 1.42 -4.49 6.34
N SER A 45 1.49 -5.77 5.95
CA SER A 45 0.88 -6.26 4.71
C SER A 45 -0.63 -6.03 4.67
N MET A 46 -1.31 -6.22 5.81
CA MET A 46 -2.75 -5.93 5.94
C MET A 46 -3.03 -4.41 5.87
N PHE A 47 -2.22 -3.58 6.52
CA PHE A 47 -2.33 -2.12 6.42
C PHE A 47 -2.13 -1.61 5.00
N LEU A 48 -1.12 -2.10 4.29
CA LEU A 48 -0.84 -1.73 2.90
C LEU A 48 -1.98 -2.14 1.97
N SER A 49 -2.65 -3.26 2.27
CA SER A 49 -3.78 -3.75 1.48
C SER A 49 -5.09 -2.99 1.68
N GLY A 50 -5.24 -2.23 2.77
CA GLY A 50 -6.52 -1.65 3.17
C GLY A 50 -6.86 -0.35 2.44
N ASN A 51 -7.93 -0.34 1.63
CA ASN A 51 -8.38 0.86 0.90
C ASN A 51 -8.75 2.06 1.79
N ASP A 52 -9.22 1.79 3.01
CA ASP A 52 -9.59 2.81 3.99
C ASP A 52 -8.40 3.29 4.84
N ILE A 53 -7.19 2.82 4.54
CA ILE A 53 -5.99 3.07 5.31
C ILE A 53 -4.96 3.76 4.41
N ARG A 54 -4.32 4.79 4.96
CA ARG A 54 -3.23 5.52 4.36
C ARG A 54 -2.02 5.46 5.27
N ILE A 55 -1.01 4.69 4.88
CA ILE A 55 0.28 4.73 5.57
C ILE A 55 1.02 5.99 5.12
N LEU A 56 1.35 6.85 6.09
CA LEU A 56 2.08 8.09 5.87
C LEU A 56 3.59 7.92 6.07
N ALA A 57 3.97 7.02 6.98
CA ALA A 57 5.34 6.68 7.27
C ALA A 57 5.41 5.41 8.13
N ILE A 58 6.58 4.78 8.14
CA ILE A 58 6.91 3.65 9.01
C ILE A 58 8.17 4.00 9.82
N THR A 59 8.16 3.75 11.12
CA THR A 59 9.33 3.88 11.98
C THR A 59 9.82 2.51 12.45
N CYS A 60 11.13 2.33 12.43
CA CYS A 60 11.81 1.10 12.78
C CYS A 60 12.40 1.26 14.18
N SER A 61 11.80 0.61 15.17
CA SER A 61 12.18 0.70 16.57
C SER A 61 12.89 -0.56 17.08
N GLN A 62 13.52 -0.46 18.24
CA GLN A 62 14.15 -1.62 18.88
C GLN A 62 13.13 -2.37 19.72
N GLY A 63 13.06 -3.68 19.53
CA GLY A 63 12.25 -4.60 20.31
C GLY A 63 12.70 -6.02 19.99
N THR A 64 12.01 -6.69 19.08
CA THR A 64 12.42 -7.99 18.53
C THR A 64 13.77 -7.92 17.81
N LEU A 65 14.02 -6.87 17.02
CA LEU A 65 15.28 -6.63 16.33
C LEU A 65 15.86 -5.25 16.65
N LEU A 66 17.10 -5.01 16.16
CA LEU A 66 17.69 -3.67 16.14
C LEU A 66 17.04 -2.81 15.04
N PRO A 67 16.90 -1.48 15.25
CA PRO A 67 16.29 -0.56 14.28
C PRO A 67 16.84 -0.69 12.86
N ASP A 68 18.15 -0.84 12.70
CA ASP A 68 18.80 -1.00 11.38
C ASP A 68 18.38 -2.29 10.67
N SER A 69 18.21 -3.39 11.41
CA SER A 69 17.73 -4.67 10.87
C SER A 69 16.27 -4.59 10.45
N VAL A 70 15.44 -3.91 11.25
CA VAL A 70 14.03 -3.67 10.92
C VAL A 70 13.94 -2.80 9.66
N TYR A 71 14.78 -1.76 9.55
CA TYR A 71 14.84 -0.88 8.39
C TYR A 71 15.10 -1.64 7.08
N VAL A 72 16.04 -2.58 7.08
CA VAL A 72 16.31 -3.43 5.91
C VAL A 72 15.08 -4.29 5.56
N LYS A 73 14.43 -4.90 6.55
CA LYS A 73 13.24 -5.76 6.33
C LYS A 73 12.04 -4.98 5.80
N ILE A 74 11.81 -3.76 6.30
CA ILE A 74 10.72 -2.90 5.83
C ILE A 74 10.97 -2.44 4.40
N ASN A 75 12.17 -1.98 4.06
CA ASN A 75 12.48 -1.59 2.68
C ASN A 75 12.39 -2.78 1.71
N SER A 76 12.81 -3.98 2.15
CA SER A 76 12.63 -5.23 1.40
C SER A 76 11.15 -5.53 1.13
N LEU A 77 10.29 -5.38 2.14
CA LEU A 77 8.85 -5.59 2.00
C LEU A 77 8.21 -4.55 1.07
N LEU A 78 8.52 -3.27 1.24
CA LEU A 78 7.99 -2.18 0.42
C LEU A 78 8.43 -2.29 -1.04
N LEU A 79 9.68 -2.69 -1.30
CA LEU A 79 10.18 -2.94 -2.65
C LEU A 79 9.38 -4.05 -3.34
N THR A 80 9.12 -5.15 -2.62
CA THR A 80 8.33 -6.29 -3.13
C THR A 80 6.92 -5.90 -3.56
N PHE A 81 6.34 -4.93 -2.85
CA PHE A 81 4.99 -4.43 -3.16
C PHE A 81 4.98 -3.20 -4.10
N HIS A 82 6.16 -2.72 -4.52
CA HIS A 82 6.32 -1.51 -5.32
C HIS A 82 5.80 -0.23 -4.64
N HIS A 83 5.95 -0.16 -3.31
CA HIS A 83 5.56 0.95 -2.43
C HIS A 83 6.76 1.74 -1.90
N GLU A 84 7.78 1.93 -2.74
CA GLU A 84 9.08 2.50 -2.34
C GLU A 84 9.00 3.98 -1.95
N GLY A 85 7.87 4.64 -2.22
CA GLY A 85 7.58 6.01 -1.83
C GLY A 85 7.06 6.17 -0.40
N ILE A 86 6.84 5.08 0.35
CA ILE A 86 6.48 5.20 1.76
C ILE A 86 7.75 5.56 2.57
N PRO A 87 7.76 6.66 3.34
CA PRO A 87 8.91 7.04 4.15
C PRO A 87 9.16 6.01 5.25
N VAL A 88 10.43 5.61 5.42
CA VAL A 88 10.85 4.71 6.50
C VAL A 88 11.97 5.35 7.32
N GLY A 89 11.79 5.50 8.63
CA GLY A 89 12.75 6.14 9.54
C GLY A 89 13.30 5.19 10.60
N ILE A 90 14.57 5.39 10.98
CA ILE A 90 15.27 4.57 11.98
C ILE A 90 15.22 5.28 13.33
N ALA A 91 14.66 4.62 14.34
CA ALA A 91 14.61 5.14 15.70
C ALA A 91 15.93 4.89 16.45
N GLU A 92 16.08 5.54 17.60
CA GLU A 92 17.27 5.36 18.44
C GLU A 92 17.34 3.95 19.04
N LYS A 93 18.58 3.43 19.14
CA LYS A 93 18.85 2.17 19.82
C LYS A 93 18.62 2.33 21.33
N ILE A 94 18.11 1.28 21.94
CA ILE A 94 17.86 1.19 23.38
C ILE A 94 18.99 0.38 24.01
N ASN A 95 19.44 0.77 25.19
CA ASN A 95 20.40 -0.01 25.97
C ASN A 95 19.71 -1.20 26.67
N LYS A 96 19.18 -2.14 25.88
CA LYS A 96 18.53 -3.38 26.32
C LYS A 96 18.96 -4.53 25.42
N GLU A 97 19.11 -5.72 26.01
CA GLU A 97 19.37 -6.94 25.25
C GLU A 97 18.18 -7.29 24.37
N LEU A 98 18.47 -7.88 23.21
CA LEU A 98 17.44 -8.41 22.32
C LEU A 98 16.83 -9.69 22.92
N PRO A 99 15.54 -9.96 22.65
CA PRO A 99 14.90 -11.16 23.15
C PRO A 99 15.47 -12.43 22.51
N VAL A 100 15.24 -13.58 23.16
CA VAL A 100 15.77 -14.89 22.74
C VAL A 100 15.34 -15.31 21.33
N TRP A 101 14.23 -14.77 20.82
CA TRP A 101 13.72 -15.04 19.46
C TRP A 101 14.26 -14.09 18.38
N ALA A 102 15.12 -13.12 18.74
CA ALA A 102 15.67 -12.16 17.78
C ALA A 102 16.46 -12.84 16.66
N SER A 103 17.22 -13.89 16.98
CA SER A 103 17.96 -14.69 15.98
C SER A 103 17.03 -15.38 14.98
N PHE A 104 15.89 -15.87 15.44
CA PHE A 104 14.83 -16.42 14.58
C PHE A 104 14.26 -15.34 13.66
N ALA A 105 13.84 -14.20 14.22
CA ALA A 105 13.27 -13.10 13.46
C ALA A 105 14.25 -12.53 12.42
N GLN A 106 15.53 -12.40 12.76
CA GLN A 106 16.57 -11.86 11.90
C GLN A 106 16.72 -12.70 10.61
N ASN A 107 16.67 -14.02 10.73
CA ASN A 107 16.89 -14.95 9.62
C ASN A 107 15.70 -15.09 8.65
N ILE A 108 14.52 -14.58 9.01
CA ILE A 108 13.34 -14.62 8.14
C ILE A 108 13.46 -13.56 7.03
N LYS A 109 13.39 -13.97 5.77
CA LYS A 109 13.36 -13.03 4.64
C LYS A 109 11.94 -12.51 4.45
N TRP A 110 11.74 -11.19 4.50
CA TRP A 110 10.40 -10.59 4.35
C TRP A 110 9.98 -10.36 2.92
N GLY A 111 10.92 -10.12 2.00
CA GLY A 111 10.65 -9.70 0.63
C GLY A 111 11.90 -9.75 -0.22
N ASP A 112 11.90 -9.03 -1.34
CA ASP A 112 13.00 -8.94 -2.28
C ASP A 112 14.29 -8.39 -1.65
N SER A 113 15.42 -8.78 -2.23
CA SER A 113 16.72 -8.33 -1.74
C SER A 113 16.92 -6.85 -2.06
N VAL A 114 17.18 -6.05 -1.03
CA VAL A 114 17.56 -4.64 -1.18
C VAL A 114 19.08 -4.49 -1.19
N SER A 115 19.59 -3.63 -2.07
CA SER A 115 20.99 -3.23 -2.02
C SER A 115 21.21 -2.32 -0.81
N LEU A 116 22.18 -2.67 0.05
CA LEU A 116 22.52 -1.85 1.21
C LEU A 116 23.07 -0.46 0.82
N MET A 117 23.57 -0.31 -0.41
CA MET A 117 24.06 0.98 -0.93
C MET A 117 22.92 1.95 -1.26
N ASP A 118 21.72 1.43 -1.55
CA ASP A 118 20.54 2.24 -1.88
C ASP A 118 19.79 2.70 -0.62
N LEU A 119 20.17 2.18 0.55
CA LEU A 119 19.55 2.46 1.83
C LEU A 119 20.21 3.65 2.54
N ASN A 120 19.38 4.55 3.06
CA ASN A 120 19.86 5.68 3.86
C ASN A 120 19.76 5.38 5.35
N PHE A 121 20.78 4.73 5.91
CA PHE A 121 20.87 4.43 7.34
C PHE A 121 20.99 5.67 8.25
N LYS A 122 21.08 6.88 7.69
CA LYS A 122 21.03 8.14 8.44
C LYS A 122 19.62 8.72 8.53
N ASN A 123 18.61 8.07 7.96
CA ASN A 123 17.25 8.58 7.97
C ASN A 123 16.62 8.45 9.37
N ASN A 124 16.83 9.46 10.20
CA ASN A 124 16.32 9.51 11.56
C ASN A 124 14.78 9.54 11.59
N ALA A 125 14.18 8.71 12.44
CA ALA A 125 12.73 8.61 12.57
C ALA A 125 12.07 9.94 12.96
N ALA A 126 12.62 10.70 13.93
CA ALA A 126 12.02 11.95 14.36
C ALA A 126 12.03 13.02 13.25
N ASP A 127 13.14 13.14 12.52
CA ASP A 127 13.23 14.07 11.37
C ASP A 127 12.26 13.69 10.25
N MET A 128 12.16 12.38 9.95
CA MET A 128 11.21 11.87 8.97
C MET A 128 9.77 12.13 9.42
N LEU A 129 9.43 11.87 10.69
CA LEU A 129 8.09 12.11 11.24
C LEU A 129 7.73 13.59 11.16
N ASN A 130 8.64 14.49 11.55
CA ASN A 130 8.44 15.94 11.45
C ASN A 130 8.12 16.38 10.03
N LYS A 131 8.89 15.90 9.03
CA LYS A 131 8.61 16.18 7.60
C LYS A 131 7.27 15.61 7.15
N THR A 132 6.93 14.39 7.58
CA THR A 132 5.68 13.72 7.21
C THR A 132 4.45 14.49 7.72
N VAL A 133 4.54 15.12 8.89
CA VAL A 133 3.39 15.78 9.52
C VAL A 133 3.32 17.30 9.32
N GLU A 134 4.40 17.96 8.92
CA GLU A 134 4.55 19.44 8.91
C GLU A 134 3.32 20.14 8.33
N ASN A 135 2.88 19.73 7.14
CA ASN A 135 1.74 20.30 6.42
C ASN A 135 0.59 19.29 6.20
N TYR A 136 0.60 18.18 6.94
CA TYR A 136 -0.47 17.19 6.84
C TYR A 136 -1.75 17.72 7.48
N ARG A 137 -2.86 17.65 6.73
CA ARG A 137 -4.13 18.29 7.09
C ARG A 137 -5.00 17.42 7.98
N ASP A 138 -4.99 16.11 7.75
CA ASP A 138 -5.86 15.17 8.46
C ASP A 138 -5.23 14.74 9.80
N LYS A 139 -6.09 14.36 10.74
CA LYS A 139 -5.65 13.80 12.02
C LYS A 139 -5.00 12.44 11.81
N ILE A 140 -3.99 12.14 12.62
CA ILE A 140 -3.13 10.97 12.45
C ILE A 140 -3.41 9.95 13.56
N THR A 141 -3.61 8.69 13.17
CA THR A 141 -3.58 7.55 14.10
C THR A 141 -2.17 7.01 14.17
N LEU A 142 -1.55 7.00 15.35
CA LEU A 142 -0.24 6.37 15.53
C LEU A 142 -0.45 4.90 15.87
N VAL A 143 0.10 3.99 15.08
CA VAL A 143 0.04 2.54 15.29
C VAL A 143 1.38 2.10 15.87
N ALA A 144 1.38 1.47 17.03
CA ALA A 144 2.56 0.89 17.65
C ALA A 144 2.42 -0.63 17.66
N LEU A 145 3.27 -1.30 16.89
CA LEU A 145 3.42 -2.75 16.85
C LEU A 145 4.49 -3.20 17.86
N GLY A 146 5.52 -2.37 18.06
CA GLY A 146 6.51 -2.51 19.13
C GLY A 146 6.17 -1.72 20.40
N SER A 147 7.21 -1.24 21.11
CA SER A 147 7.05 -0.37 22.29
C SER A 147 6.55 1.04 21.93
N LEU A 148 6.04 1.79 22.91
CA LEU A 148 5.62 3.19 22.72
C LEU A 148 6.80 4.19 22.64
N LYS A 149 8.05 3.72 22.71
CA LYS A 149 9.23 4.59 22.90
C LYS A 149 9.41 5.63 21.79
N THR A 150 9.37 5.22 20.53
CA THR A 150 9.57 6.13 19.39
C THR A 150 8.59 7.29 19.44
N TYR A 151 7.32 7.01 19.70
CA TYR A 151 6.29 8.04 19.79
C TYR A 151 6.42 8.89 21.06
N ALA A 152 6.71 8.29 22.21
CA ALA A 152 6.92 9.03 23.45
C ALA A 152 8.08 10.03 23.32
N ASP A 153 9.20 9.62 22.73
CA ASP A 153 10.38 10.49 22.53
C ASP A 153 10.11 11.59 21.50
N TRP A 154 9.44 11.25 20.39
CA TRP A 154 9.05 12.22 19.37
C TRP A 154 8.08 13.27 19.93
N ILE A 155 7.08 12.87 20.71
CA ILE A 155 6.11 13.77 21.33
C ILE A 155 6.77 14.62 22.41
N ARG A 156 7.70 14.06 23.21
CA ARG A 156 8.43 14.81 24.23
C ARG A 156 9.26 15.95 23.63
N THR A 157 9.82 15.74 22.45
CA THR A 157 10.60 16.74 21.71
C THR A 157 9.73 17.66 20.83
N ASN A 158 8.49 17.26 20.53
CA ASN A 158 7.56 18.00 19.65
C ASN A 158 6.14 18.07 20.26
N PRO A 159 5.94 18.65 21.45
CA PRO A 159 4.66 18.61 22.17
C PRO A 159 3.47 19.19 21.36
N GLN A 160 3.74 20.13 20.45
CA GLN A 160 2.74 20.70 19.53
C GLN A 160 2.04 19.64 18.66
N ILE A 161 2.67 18.48 18.44
CA ILE A 161 2.15 17.44 17.56
C ILE A 161 0.95 16.69 18.15
N VAL A 162 0.78 16.74 19.47
CA VAL A 162 -0.38 16.12 20.15
C VAL A 162 -1.69 16.62 19.55
N SER A 163 -1.76 17.89 19.13
CA SER A 163 -2.92 18.47 18.46
C SER A 163 -3.22 17.85 17.08
N LYS A 164 -2.29 17.15 16.44
CA LYS A 164 -2.49 16.42 15.18
C LYS A 164 -2.78 14.93 15.37
N ILE A 165 -2.50 14.38 16.54
CA ILE A 165 -2.76 12.98 16.86
C ILE A 165 -4.26 12.81 17.18
N GLU A 166 -4.90 11.88 16.48
CA GLU A 166 -6.26 11.42 16.79
C GLU A 166 -6.22 10.48 18.01
N ARG A 167 -5.35 9.48 17.92
CA ARG A 167 -5.14 8.43 18.94
C ARG A 167 -3.88 7.64 18.65
N ILE A 168 -3.41 6.92 19.67
CA ILE A 168 -2.40 5.86 19.55
C ILE A 168 -3.14 4.51 19.64
N VAL A 169 -2.84 3.58 18.74
CA VAL A 169 -3.34 2.20 18.78
C VAL A 169 -2.14 1.28 18.96
N TRP A 170 -2.09 0.58 20.08
CA TRP A 170 -0.92 -0.14 20.53
C TRP A 170 -1.23 -1.61 20.79
N TYR A 171 -0.45 -2.50 20.20
CA TYR A 171 -0.55 -3.92 20.48
C TYR A 171 0.18 -4.22 21.79
N ASN A 172 -0.56 -4.67 22.80
CA ASN A 172 0.00 -5.13 24.07
C ASN A 172 -1.05 -5.95 24.83
N ASN A 173 -0.60 -6.82 25.75
CA ASN A 173 -1.49 -7.49 26.68
C ASN A 173 -2.30 -6.49 27.52
N LEU A 174 -3.55 -6.81 27.84
CA LEU A 174 -4.38 -5.95 28.71
C LEU A 174 -3.89 -5.98 30.17
N SER A 175 -3.22 -7.06 30.58
CA SER A 175 -2.31 -7.04 31.74
C SER A 175 -0.99 -6.42 31.31
N ILE A 176 -0.96 -5.08 31.28
CA ILE A 176 0.04 -4.30 30.54
C ILE A 176 1.47 -4.70 30.90
N GLU A 177 1.75 -4.89 32.19
CA GLU A 177 3.07 -5.20 32.73
C GLU A 177 3.64 -6.54 32.24
N ASN A 178 2.75 -7.45 31.81
CA ASN A 178 3.13 -8.76 31.28
C ASN A 178 3.50 -8.72 29.79
N GLY A 179 3.13 -7.64 29.08
CA GLY A 179 3.40 -7.49 27.66
C GLY A 179 4.88 -7.24 27.37
N PHE A 180 5.40 -7.87 26.33
CA PHE A 180 6.79 -7.65 25.89
C PHE A 180 7.02 -6.19 25.49
N ASN A 181 6.12 -5.63 24.67
CA ASN A 181 6.20 -4.25 24.19
C ASN A 181 6.23 -3.23 25.33
N TYR A 182 5.46 -3.44 26.40
CA TYR A 182 5.55 -2.63 27.61
C TYR A 182 6.92 -2.73 28.27
N ARG A 183 7.43 -3.94 28.49
CA ARG A 183 8.72 -4.17 29.18
C ARG A 183 9.92 -3.56 28.45
N VAL A 184 9.82 -3.33 27.14
CA VAL A 184 10.87 -2.62 26.38
C VAL A 184 11.00 -1.17 26.82
N SER A 185 9.91 -0.46 27.16
CA SER A 185 9.98 0.92 27.69
C SER A 185 8.75 1.28 28.54
N PRO A 186 8.69 0.84 29.81
CA PRO A 186 7.60 1.16 30.73
C PRO A 186 7.37 2.67 30.91
N GLU A 187 8.47 3.43 30.96
CA GLU A 187 8.47 4.89 31.11
C GLU A 187 7.74 5.63 29.97
N SER A 188 7.73 5.05 28.77
CA SER A 188 7.05 5.62 27.61
C SER A 188 5.54 5.48 27.74
N TYR A 189 5.03 4.35 28.25
CA TYR A 189 3.61 4.19 28.53
C TYR A 189 3.14 5.18 29.60
N GLU A 190 3.87 5.31 30.70
CA GLU A 190 3.51 6.26 31.76
C GLU A 190 3.50 7.71 31.26
N PHE A 191 4.47 8.08 30.42
CA PHE A 191 4.47 9.40 29.77
C PHE A 191 3.23 9.63 28.90
N ILE A 192 2.89 8.69 28.00
CA ILE A 192 1.72 8.81 27.11
C ILE A 192 0.42 8.93 27.92
N LYS A 193 0.29 8.11 28.97
CA LYS A 193 -0.85 8.15 29.89
C LYS A 193 -0.96 9.49 30.62
N GLN A 194 0.14 10.02 31.16
CA GLN A 194 0.17 11.30 31.85
C GLN A 194 -0.08 12.49 30.90
N ALA A 195 0.38 12.40 29.65
CA ALA A 195 0.13 13.39 28.62
C ALA A 195 -1.35 13.43 28.17
N GLY A 196 -2.19 12.50 28.65
CA GLY A 196 -3.62 12.47 28.36
C GLY A 196 -3.94 12.14 26.89
N ILE A 197 -3.02 11.53 26.16
CA ILE A 197 -3.20 11.17 24.76
C ILE A 197 -4.15 9.97 24.67
N ALA A 198 -5.13 10.02 23.77
CA ALA A 198 -6.06 8.92 23.56
C ALA A 198 -5.29 7.66 23.13
N LEU A 199 -5.48 6.56 23.87
CA LEU A 199 -4.74 5.32 23.69
C LEU A 199 -5.68 4.11 23.63
N ASP A 200 -5.55 3.33 22.57
CA ASP A 200 -6.22 2.06 22.37
C ASP A 200 -5.19 0.94 22.60
N ILE A 201 -5.39 0.12 23.63
CA ILE A 201 -4.57 -1.07 23.90
C ILE A 201 -5.32 -2.28 23.36
N VAL A 202 -4.74 -2.94 22.38
CA VAL A 202 -5.38 -4.03 21.63
C VAL A 202 -4.65 -5.34 21.94
N GLU A 203 -5.40 -6.36 22.39
CA GLU A 203 -4.87 -7.69 22.73
C GLU A 203 -5.59 -8.79 21.96
N ASN A 204 -4.84 -9.82 21.57
CA ASN A 204 -5.41 -11.12 21.28
C ASN A 204 -5.58 -11.89 22.61
N ASN A 205 -6.83 -12.00 23.08
CA ASN A 205 -7.18 -12.61 24.37
C ASN A 205 -7.44 -14.13 24.28
N SER A 206 -7.03 -14.78 23.17
CA SER A 206 -7.27 -16.20 22.94
C SER A 206 -6.11 -16.88 22.18
N ASP A 207 -5.73 -18.04 22.68
CA ASP A 207 -4.78 -18.98 22.07
C ASP A 207 -5.33 -19.70 20.83
N LYS A 208 -6.62 -19.53 20.53
CA LYS A 208 -7.32 -20.22 19.45
C LYS A 208 -6.97 -19.67 18.06
N PHE A 209 -6.54 -18.41 17.98
CA PHE A 209 -6.25 -17.75 16.70
C PHE A 209 -4.82 -18.03 16.24
N LEU A 210 -4.59 -19.28 15.82
CA LEU A 210 -3.29 -19.78 15.37
C LEU A 210 -3.01 -19.46 13.91
N ILE A 211 -1.72 -19.35 13.56
CA ILE A 211 -1.27 -19.39 12.16
C ILE A 211 -1.12 -20.86 11.76
N ASP A 212 -2.22 -21.48 11.37
CA ASP A 212 -2.31 -22.90 11.03
C ASP A 212 -2.57 -23.16 9.53
N GLU A 213 -2.78 -24.42 9.16
CA GLU A 213 -3.09 -24.80 7.77
C GLU A 213 -4.39 -24.15 7.27
N ALA A 214 -5.39 -23.95 8.14
CA ALA A 214 -6.65 -23.32 7.75
C ALA A 214 -6.44 -21.83 7.45
N TYR A 215 -5.66 -21.12 8.27
CA TYR A 215 -5.25 -19.75 8.00
C TYR A 215 -4.47 -19.67 6.67
N LEU A 216 -3.43 -20.48 6.50
CA LEU A 216 -2.58 -20.45 5.30
C LEU A 216 -3.35 -20.83 4.03
N THR A 217 -4.35 -21.70 4.12
CA THR A 217 -5.23 -22.03 3.00
C THR A 217 -6.06 -20.83 2.56
N ASN A 218 -6.60 -20.05 3.51
CA ASN A 218 -7.31 -18.80 3.20
C ASN A 218 -6.36 -17.79 2.52
N ILE A 219 -5.15 -17.62 3.05
CA ILE A 219 -4.13 -16.75 2.46
C ILE A 219 -3.79 -17.19 1.02
N LYS A 220 -3.52 -18.49 0.81
CA LYS A 220 -3.18 -19.03 -0.52
C LYS A 220 -4.30 -18.83 -1.55
N ASN A 221 -5.56 -18.89 -1.11
CA ASN A 221 -6.72 -18.70 -1.98
C ASN A 221 -7.05 -17.23 -2.24
N THR A 222 -6.40 -16.30 -1.54
CA THR A 222 -6.60 -14.86 -1.71
C THR A 222 -5.72 -14.33 -2.83
N ASN A 223 -6.31 -13.77 -3.88
CA ASN A 223 -5.55 -13.30 -5.04
C ASN A 223 -5.08 -11.86 -4.87
N SER A 224 -4.12 -11.62 -3.99
CA SER A 224 -3.43 -10.33 -3.86
C SER A 224 -1.92 -10.49 -3.70
N VAL A 225 -1.17 -9.42 -4.01
CA VAL A 225 0.30 -9.41 -3.81
C VAL A 225 0.65 -9.60 -2.33
N TYR A 226 -0.15 -9.00 -1.43
CA TYR A 226 0.04 -9.10 0.02
C TYR A 226 -0.17 -10.53 0.53
N ALA A 227 -1.24 -11.20 0.11
CA ALA A 227 -1.51 -12.58 0.50
C ALA A 227 -0.44 -13.55 -0.05
N LYS A 228 -0.02 -13.36 -1.30
CA LYS A 228 1.09 -14.12 -1.89
C LYS A 228 2.39 -13.94 -1.10
N GLN A 229 2.68 -12.72 -0.65
CA GLN A 229 3.87 -12.44 0.14
C GLN A 229 3.82 -13.07 1.53
N ILE A 230 2.68 -12.99 2.23
CA ILE A 230 2.48 -13.71 3.50
C ILE A 230 2.71 -15.21 3.28
N GLY A 231 2.13 -15.80 2.23
CA GLY A 231 2.32 -17.19 1.88
C GLY A 231 3.78 -17.55 1.60
N PHE A 232 4.50 -16.71 0.85
CA PHE A 232 5.94 -16.87 0.58
C PHE A 232 6.75 -16.88 1.89
N VAL A 233 6.53 -15.91 2.78
CA VAL A 233 7.27 -15.82 4.04
C VAL A 233 7.00 -17.04 4.92
N HIS A 234 5.73 -17.45 5.05
CA HIS A 234 5.35 -18.57 5.91
C HIS A 234 5.74 -19.95 5.36
N ASN A 235 6.21 -20.02 4.11
CA ASN A 235 6.75 -21.23 3.50
C ASN A 235 8.26 -21.43 3.75
N GLN A 236 8.92 -20.53 4.50
CA GLN A 236 10.31 -20.72 4.92
C GLN A 236 10.41 -21.81 6.00
N SER A 237 11.41 -22.69 5.90
CA SER A 237 11.55 -23.89 6.74
C SER A 237 11.50 -23.60 8.24
N GLN A 238 12.15 -22.52 8.68
CA GLN A 238 12.19 -22.08 10.08
C GLN A 238 10.79 -21.72 10.62
N ILE A 239 9.92 -21.16 9.77
CA ILE A 239 8.56 -20.78 10.15
C ILE A 239 7.64 -22.00 10.17
N ILE A 240 7.77 -22.90 9.19
CA ILE A 240 7.00 -24.16 9.14
C ILE A 240 7.17 -24.95 10.43
N GLU A 241 8.39 -24.99 10.99
CA GLU A 241 8.63 -25.65 12.27
C GLU A 241 7.81 -25.04 13.41
N ARG A 242 7.73 -23.70 13.50
CA ARG A 242 6.94 -22.98 14.51
C ARG A 242 5.44 -23.15 14.32
N ILE A 243 4.97 -23.24 13.07
CA ILE A 243 3.58 -23.56 12.75
C ILE A 243 3.23 -24.96 13.25
N ASN A 244 4.07 -25.96 12.98
CA ASN A 244 3.87 -27.34 13.44
C ASN A 244 3.87 -27.45 14.98
N GLN A 245 4.63 -26.58 15.65
CA GLN A 245 4.64 -26.46 17.12
C GLN A 245 3.42 -25.72 17.67
N LYS A 246 2.48 -25.25 16.83
CA LYS A 246 1.33 -24.41 17.20
C LYS A 246 1.74 -23.16 17.99
N HIS A 247 2.92 -22.63 17.68
CA HIS A 247 3.49 -21.51 18.43
C HIS A 247 3.04 -20.15 17.89
N LEU A 248 2.82 -20.05 16.58
CA LEU A 248 2.47 -18.79 15.93
C LEU A 248 0.98 -18.49 16.08
N GLN A 249 0.67 -17.27 16.50
CA GLN A 249 -0.70 -16.78 16.67
C GLN A 249 -0.88 -15.43 15.94
N LEU A 250 -2.13 -14.98 15.84
CA LEU A 250 -2.42 -13.59 15.52
C LEU A 250 -2.05 -12.70 16.70
N TRP A 251 -1.17 -11.74 16.45
CA TRP A 251 -0.74 -10.75 17.43
C TRP A 251 -0.95 -9.37 16.81
N ASP A 252 0.08 -8.71 16.26
CA ASP A 252 -0.07 -7.39 15.61
C ASP A 252 -1.12 -7.34 14.49
N ASP A 253 -1.43 -8.49 13.88
CA ASP A 253 -2.49 -8.69 12.89
C ASP A 253 -3.86 -8.16 13.35
N ILE A 254 -4.10 -8.11 14.66
CA ILE A 254 -5.39 -7.71 15.20
C ILE A 254 -5.63 -6.21 15.10
N ILE A 255 -4.59 -5.37 15.02
CA ILE A 255 -4.74 -3.92 14.90
C ILE A 255 -5.41 -3.53 13.57
N PRO A 256 -4.91 -3.96 12.40
CA PRO A 256 -5.59 -3.65 11.14
C PRO A 256 -7.01 -4.21 11.11
N LEU A 257 -7.28 -5.36 11.74
CA LEU A 257 -8.65 -5.87 11.94
C LEU A 257 -9.50 -4.95 12.81
N TYR A 258 -8.96 -4.43 13.91
CA TYR A 258 -9.68 -3.51 14.80
C TYR A 258 -10.10 -2.23 14.08
N LEU A 259 -9.21 -1.66 13.28
CA LEU A 259 -9.49 -0.43 12.56
C LEU A 259 -10.53 -0.64 11.45
N THR A 260 -10.46 -1.77 10.75
CA THR A 260 -11.31 -2.05 9.58
C THR A 260 -12.65 -2.66 9.94
N VAL A 261 -12.69 -3.55 10.93
CA VAL A 261 -13.89 -4.30 11.35
C VAL A 261 -14.06 -4.22 12.87
N PRO A 262 -14.25 -3.01 13.46
CA PRO A 262 -14.31 -2.83 14.91
C PRO A 262 -15.43 -3.61 15.61
N ILE A 263 -16.45 -4.05 14.88
CA ILE A 263 -17.60 -4.78 15.42
C ILE A 263 -17.26 -6.18 15.97
N ILE A 264 -16.12 -6.77 15.60
CA ILE A 264 -15.67 -8.06 16.14
C ILE A 264 -14.95 -7.94 17.48
N PHE A 265 -14.76 -6.71 17.97
CA PHE A 265 -14.04 -6.42 19.20
C PHE A 265 -15.00 -5.97 20.31
N GLU A 266 -14.62 -6.33 21.53
CA GLU A 266 -15.18 -5.77 22.75
C GLU A 266 -14.23 -4.68 23.26
N SER A 267 -14.79 -3.62 23.86
CA SER A 267 -13.99 -2.53 24.41
C SER A 267 -14.47 -2.10 25.80
N LYS A 268 -13.52 -1.78 26.66
CA LYS A 268 -13.74 -1.14 27.96
C LYS A 268 -12.95 0.16 28.01
N THR A 269 -13.54 1.25 28.50
CA THR A 269 -12.89 2.56 28.54
C THR A 269 -12.63 3.00 29.98
N THR A 270 -11.42 3.51 30.24
CA THR A 270 -11.04 4.14 31.50
C THR A 270 -10.29 5.44 31.20
N GLY A 271 -10.94 6.59 31.44
CA GLY A 271 -10.39 7.88 31.04
C GLY A 271 -10.17 7.96 29.53
N ASN A 272 -8.94 8.25 29.10
CA ASN A 272 -8.56 8.34 27.68
C ASN A 272 -8.03 7.02 27.11
N ILE A 273 -8.06 5.93 27.89
CA ILE A 273 -7.55 4.61 27.49
C ILE A 273 -8.72 3.67 27.19
N ARG A 274 -8.68 3.01 26.02
CA ARG A 274 -9.58 1.92 25.64
C ARG A 274 -8.83 0.61 25.62
N TYR A 275 -9.39 -0.38 26.31
CA TYR A 275 -8.91 -1.75 26.40
C TYR A 275 -9.75 -2.59 25.45
N ILE A 276 -9.12 -3.12 24.40
CA ILE A 276 -9.79 -3.73 23.26
C ILE A 276 -9.32 -5.18 23.13
N SER A 277 -10.28 -6.10 22.96
CA SER A 277 -9.96 -7.50 22.70
C SER A 277 -10.97 -8.12 21.75
N ILE A 278 -10.57 -9.18 21.04
CA ILE A 278 -11.48 -9.88 20.15
C ILE A 278 -12.62 -10.49 20.98
N ASN A 279 -13.86 -10.33 20.50
CA ASN A 279 -15.02 -10.98 21.11
C ASN A 279 -14.84 -12.50 20.98
N LYS A 280 -14.78 -13.19 22.12
CA LYS A 280 -14.51 -14.64 22.18
C LYS A 280 -15.55 -15.49 21.43
N SER A 281 -16.76 -14.96 21.26
CA SER A 281 -17.85 -15.58 20.50
C SER A 281 -17.59 -15.63 19.00
N ILE A 282 -16.64 -14.85 18.47
CA ILE A 282 -16.33 -14.82 17.03
C ILE A 282 -15.58 -16.09 16.64
N PRO A 283 -16.04 -16.85 15.62
CA PRO A 283 -15.34 -18.04 15.13
C PRO A 283 -13.99 -17.72 14.49
N GLU A 284 -12.99 -18.59 14.63
CA GLU A 284 -11.67 -18.46 13.97
C GLU A 284 -11.79 -18.34 12.46
N SER A 285 -12.64 -19.17 11.84
CA SER A 285 -12.86 -19.13 10.39
C SER A 285 -13.34 -17.75 9.92
N PHE A 286 -14.14 -17.06 10.72
CA PHE A 286 -14.61 -15.73 10.40
C PHE A 286 -13.48 -14.70 10.45
N ILE A 287 -12.57 -14.81 11.41
CA ILE A 287 -11.36 -13.98 11.48
C ILE A 287 -10.49 -14.21 10.25
N TYR A 288 -10.21 -15.47 9.89
CA TYR A 288 -9.37 -15.80 8.74
C TYR A 288 -9.99 -15.31 7.41
N GLU A 289 -11.30 -15.50 7.23
CA GLU A 289 -12.04 -14.96 6.08
C GLU A 289 -12.01 -13.43 6.03
N THR A 290 -12.03 -12.75 7.18
CA THR A 290 -11.94 -11.29 7.27
C THR A 290 -10.55 -10.78 6.90
N ILE A 291 -9.49 -11.45 7.38
CA ILE A 291 -8.10 -11.14 7.00
C ILE A 291 -7.92 -11.31 5.47
N ALA A 292 -8.39 -12.43 4.92
CA ALA A 292 -8.35 -12.69 3.48
C ALA A 292 -9.01 -11.57 2.67
N LYS A 293 -10.22 -11.14 3.08
CA LYS A 293 -10.94 -10.05 2.41
C LYS A 293 -10.23 -8.70 2.54
N LEU A 294 -9.62 -8.41 3.68
CA LEU A 294 -8.82 -7.20 3.85
C LEU A 294 -7.63 -7.20 2.87
N LEU A 295 -6.89 -8.31 2.80
CA LEU A 295 -5.75 -8.49 1.90
C LEU A 295 -6.14 -8.42 0.42
N GLU A 296 -7.38 -8.79 0.07
CA GLU A 296 -7.92 -8.67 -1.29
C GLU A 296 -8.39 -7.25 -1.62
N SER A 297 -8.66 -6.41 -0.63
CA SER A 297 -9.35 -5.13 -0.84
C SER A 297 -8.58 -4.17 -1.78
N ALA A 298 -7.25 -4.15 -1.72
CA ALA A 298 -6.40 -3.39 -2.65
C ALA A 298 -6.52 -3.80 -4.13
N THR A 299 -7.07 -4.98 -4.43
CA THR A 299 -7.29 -5.42 -5.83
C THR A 299 -8.59 -4.89 -6.42
N SER A 300 -9.47 -4.35 -5.58
CA SER A 300 -10.73 -3.79 -6.02
C SER A 300 -10.52 -2.44 -6.72
N THR A 301 -11.37 -2.18 -7.72
CA THR A 301 -11.32 -0.92 -8.45
C THR A 301 -12.14 0.13 -7.71
N ASN A 302 -11.56 1.30 -7.46
CA ASN A 302 -12.27 2.45 -6.89
C ASN A 302 -13.29 3.00 -7.90
N ASN A 303 -14.50 2.43 -7.89
CA ASN A 303 -15.58 2.78 -8.81
C ASN A 303 -16.54 3.80 -8.17
N ARG A 304 -17.13 4.66 -9.01
CA ARG A 304 -18.15 5.63 -8.58
C ARG A 304 -19.55 5.25 -9.04
N VAL A 305 -19.65 4.78 -10.28
CA VAL A 305 -20.91 4.36 -10.90
C VAL A 305 -21.06 2.84 -10.86
N PHE A 306 -19.98 2.12 -11.16
CA PHE A 306 -20.02 0.66 -11.17
C PHE A 306 -19.90 0.07 -9.77
N ASN A 307 -20.63 -1.01 -9.50
CA ASN A 307 -20.31 -1.86 -8.34
C ASN A 307 -18.98 -2.58 -8.58
N ASN A 308 -18.78 -3.11 -9.79
CA ASN A 308 -17.53 -3.72 -10.25
C ASN A 308 -17.30 -3.33 -11.72
N PHE A 309 -16.03 -3.17 -12.13
CA PHE A 309 -15.72 -2.89 -13.52
C PHE A 309 -16.12 -4.09 -14.41
N PRO A 310 -16.82 -3.88 -15.54
CA PRO A 310 -17.32 -4.97 -16.36
C PRO A 310 -16.18 -5.78 -16.98
N VAL A 311 -16.21 -7.10 -16.83
CA VAL A 311 -15.25 -8.04 -17.44
C VAL A 311 -15.94 -9.13 -18.27
N ASP A 312 -17.22 -8.94 -18.57
CA ASP A 312 -17.96 -9.81 -19.49
C ASP A 312 -17.42 -9.60 -20.91
N SER A 313 -16.91 -10.67 -21.52
CA SER A 313 -16.30 -10.63 -22.85
C SER A 313 -17.28 -10.19 -23.95
N SER A 314 -18.59 -10.35 -23.77
CA SER A 314 -19.60 -9.92 -24.74
C SER A 314 -19.68 -8.39 -24.89
N LEU A 315 -19.15 -7.64 -23.91
CA LEU A 315 -19.10 -6.19 -23.92
C LEU A 315 -17.88 -5.62 -24.68
N TYR A 316 -16.94 -6.47 -25.10
CA TYR A 316 -15.68 -6.06 -25.70
C TYR A 316 -15.60 -6.48 -27.18
N LYS A 317 -14.97 -5.64 -28.02
CA LYS A 317 -14.71 -6.00 -29.43
C LYS A 317 -13.80 -7.24 -29.51
N PRO A 318 -13.90 -8.08 -30.56
CA PRO A 318 -13.18 -9.36 -30.65
C PRO A 318 -11.66 -9.30 -30.43
N LYS A 319 -11.00 -8.20 -30.85
CA LYS A 319 -9.55 -8.01 -30.61
C LYS A 319 -9.22 -7.93 -29.11
N TYR A 320 -10.06 -7.27 -28.31
CA TYR A 320 -9.83 -7.07 -26.87
C TYR A 320 -10.24 -8.29 -26.05
N VAL A 321 -11.27 -9.04 -26.49
CA VAL A 321 -11.65 -10.33 -25.87
C VAL A 321 -10.46 -11.30 -25.81
N LYS A 322 -9.63 -11.34 -26.88
CA LYS A 322 -8.45 -12.20 -26.95
C LYS A 322 -7.40 -11.91 -25.88
N ILE A 323 -7.35 -10.67 -25.38
CA ILE A 323 -6.33 -10.23 -24.41
C ILE A 323 -6.90 -10.02 -23.01
N LEU A 324 -8.23 -9.93 -22.84
CA LEU A 324 -8.93 -9.59 -21.60
C LEU A 324 -8.42 -10.38 -20.38
N ASN A 325 -8.58 -11.70 -20.41
CA ASN A 325 -8.27 -12.55 -19.24
C ASN A 325 -6.76 -12.62 -18.95
N SER A 326 -5.93 -12.73 -19.98
CA SER A 326 -4.48 -12.81 -19.81
C SER A 326 -3.89 -11.51 -19.28
N THR A 327 -4.39 -10.37 -19.76
CA THR A 327 -3.96 -9.04 -19.32
C THR A 327 -4.42 -8.74 -17.89
N ILE A 328 -5.67 -9.03 -17.54
CA ILE A 328 -6.15 -8.88 -16.15
C ILE A 328 -5.35 -9.78 -15.20
N LYS A 329 -5.10 -11.02 -15.58
CA LYS A 329 -4.31 -11.95 -14.76
C LYS A 329 -2.89 -11.46 -14.54
N LYS A 330 -2.25 -10.89 -15.57
CA LYS A 330 -0.87 -10.44 -15.52
C LYS A 330 -0.70 -9.09 -14.82
N PHE A 331 -1.51 -8.09 -15.21
CA PHE A 331 -1.32 -6.70 -14.79
C PHE A 331 -2.39 -6.18 -13.83
N GLY A 332 -3.44 -6.95 -13.59
CA GLY A 332 -4.50 -6.62 -12.64
C GLY A 332 -5.69 -5.89 -13.27
N LEU A 333 -6.82 -5.93 -12.55
CA LEU A 333 -8.07 -5.30 -12.97
C LEU A 333 -7.97 -3.76 -13.02
N THR A 334 -7.18 -3.16 -12.13
CA THR A 334 -6.95 -1.71 -12.10
C THR A 334 -6.33 -1.21 -13.41
N GLU A 335 -5.33 -1.92 -13.93
CA GLU A 335 -4.72 -1.57 -15.22
C GLU A 335 -5.69 -1.78 -16.38
N TRP A 336 -6.39 -2.92 -16.40
CA TRP A 336 -7.39 -3.19 -17.43
C TRP A 336 -8.45 -2.09 -17.49
N LYS A 337 -9.00 -1.69 -16.33
CA LYS A 337 -9.96 -0.59 -16.21
C LYS A 337 -9.38 0.72 -16.71
N ALA A 338 -8.22 1.12 -16.20
CA ALA A 338 -7.64 2.43 -16.50
C ALA A 338 -7.37 2.58 -18.00
N ILE A 339 -6.77 1.57 -18.63
CA ILE A 339 -6.47 1.61 -20.07
C ILE A 339 -7.74 1.54 -20.91
N SER A 340 -8.70 0.67 -20.56
CA SER A 340 -9.98 0.60 -21.28
C SER A 340 -10.70 1.95 -21.25
N MET A 341 -10.82 2.57 -20.06
CA MET A 341 -11.44 3.89 -19.91
C MET A 341 -10.63 4.99 -20.62
N THR A 342 -9.31 4.90 -20.62
CA THR A 342 -8.45 5.82 -21.36
C THR A 342 -8.77 5.77 -22.85
N ASN A 343 -8.85 4.58 -23.44
CA ASN A 343 -9.13 4.43 -24.87
C ASN A 343 -10.55 4.91 -25.23
N GLU A 344 -11.55 4.64 -24.39
CA GLU A 344 -12.93 5.12 -24.60
C GLU A 344 -13.02 6.66 -24.56
N ILE A 345 -12.35 7.31 -23.60
CA ILE A 345 -12.34 8.77 -23.49
C ILE A 345 -11.48 9.41 -24.58
N HIS A 346 -10.36 8.79 -24.91
CA HIS A 346 -9.43 9.26 -25.95
C HIS A 346 -10.01 9.11 -27.37
N GLY A 347 -10.97 8.20 -27.56
CA GLY A 347 -11.65 7.96 -28.84
C GLY A 347 -10.95 6.95 -29.76
N HIS A 348 -9.78 6.44 -29.37
CA HIS A 348 -9.11 5.31 -30.02
C HIS A 348 -8.07 4.66 -29.07
N THR A 349 -7.53 3.52 -29.49
CA THR A 349 -6.51 2.79 -28.73
C THR A 349 -5.12 3.36 -29.01
N GLY A 350 -4.69 4.29 -28.15
CA GLY A 350 -3.48 5.09 -28.35
C GLY A 350 -2.24 4.52 -27.65
N ILE A 351 -1.10 4.55 -28.33
CA ILE A 351 0.18 4.07 -27.78
C ILE A 351 0.59 4.89 -26.55
N TYR A 352 0.70 6.22 -26.68
CA TYR A 352 1.16 7.07 -25.58
C TYR A 352 0.15 7.18 -24.43
N SER A 353 -1.16 7.12 -24.72
CA SER A 353 -2.19 7.12 -23.68
C SER A 353 -2.14 5.84 -22.83
N ILE A 354 -1.83 4.68 -23.41
CA ILE A 354 -1.55 3.44 -22.67
C ILE A 354 -0.34 3.59 -21.74
N ILE A 355 0.77 4.16 -22.24
CA ILE A 355 1.96 4.40 -21.40
C ILE A 355 1.64 5.39 -20.28
N GLY A 356 0.83 6.42 -20.55
CA GLY A 356 0.32 7.37 -19.58
C GLY A 356 -0.50 6.71 -18.47
N ALA A 357 -1.36 5.74 -18.82
CA ALA A 357 -2.12 4.99 -17.83
C ALA A 357 -1.22 4.09 -16.99
N LYS A 358 -0.25 3.42 -17.59
CA LYS A 358 0.70 2.55 -16.89
C LYS A 358 1.57 3.33 -15.89
N ILE A 359 2.10 4.49 -16.28
CA ILE A 359 2.94 5.31 -15.39
C ILE A 359 2.13 5.87 -14.22
N GLY A 360 0.87 6.27 -14.45
CA GLY A 360 0.03 6.80 -13.40
C GLY A 360 -0.36 5.74 -12.36
N ILE A 361 -0.65 4.50 -12.80
CA ILE A 361 -0.84 3.36 -11.87
C ILE A 361 0.46 3.10 -11.10
N ARG A 362 1.60 3.04 -11.79
CA ARG A 362 2.88 2.77 -11.14
C ARG A 362 3.23 3.84 -10.10
N ALA A 363 2.89 5.11 -10.36
CA ALA A 363 3.06 6.20 -9.41
C ALA A 363 2.14 6.06 -8.19
N MET A 364 0.88 5.65 -8.40
CA MET A 364 -0.03 5.34 -7.29
C MET A 364 0.49 4.17 -6.45
N GLU A 365 1.01 3.10 -7.07
CA GLU A 365 1.67 1.99 -6.38
C GLU A 365 2.86 2.50 -5.56
N TYR A 366 3.74 3.33 -6.14
CA TYR A 366 4.92 3.86 -5.46
C TYR A 366 4.59 4.54 -4.11
N PHE A 367 3.56 5.39 -4.08
CA PHE A 367 3.11 6.05 -2.84
C PHE A 367 2.06 5.25 -2.05
N ASN A 368 1.67 4.08 -2.55
CA ASN A 368 0.52 3.28 -2.12
C ASN A 368 -0.82 4.06 -2.08
N VAL A 369 -1.01 5.05 -2.96
CA VAL A 369 -2.17 5.97 -2.94
C VAL A 369 -3.34 5.55 -3.82
N GLY A 370 -4.55 5.91 -3.39
CA GLY A 370 -5.74 5.84 -4.23
C GLY A 370 -5.86 7.03 -5.18
N VAL A 371 -6.88 7.01 -6.05
CA VAL A 371 -7.15 8.07 -7.03
C VAL A 371 -7.33 9.45 -6.37
N ASN A 372 -6.98 10.51 -7.10
CA ASN A 372 -7.09 11.92 -6.70
C ASN A 372 -6.18 12.35 -5.53
N ASN A 373 -5.17 11.56 -5.18
CA ASN A 373 -4.22 11.89 -4.11
C ASN A 373 -2.88 12.43 -4.61
N LEU A 374 -2.59 12.29 -5.92
CA LEU A 374 -1.35 12.77 -6.51
C LEU A 374 -1.52 14.14 -7.17
N SER A 375 -0.53 15.00 -6.98
CA SER A 375 -0.28 16.12 -7.89
C SER A 375 0.73 15.66 -8.94
N VAL A 376 0.52 16.06 -10.20
CA VAL A 376 1.31 15.61 -11.34
C VAL A 376 1.78 16.78 -12.18
N THR A 377 3.07 16.81 -12.50
CA THR A 377 3.63 17.70 -13.53
C THR A 377 4.12 16.85 -14.70
N THR A 378 3.47 16.94 -15.84
CA THR A 378 3.79 16.16 -17.04
C THR A 378 4.63 16.96 -18.03
N PHE A 379 5.60 16.30 -18.68
CA PHE A 379 6.49 16.90 -19.68
C PHE A 379 6.14 16.52 -21.12
N ALA A 380 4.93 16.00 -21.36
CA ALA A 380 4.48 15.57 -22.68
C ALA A 380 3.95 16.71 -23.57
N GLY A 381 3.84 17.94 -23.05
CA GLY A 381 3.29 19.09 -23.77
C GLY A 381 1.83 18.90 -24.19
N SER A 382 1.38 19.71 -25.15
CA SER A 382 -0.01 19.75 -25.64
C SER A 382 -0.17 19.34 -27.12
N LYS A 383 0.90 18.85 -27.76
CA LYS A 383 0.90 18.45 -29.17
C LYS A 383 0.91 16.93 -29.34
N PRO A 384 -0.03 16.35 -30.11
CA PRO A 384 0.00 14.93 -30.45
C PRO A 384 1.23 14.54 -31.28
N PRO A 385 1.65 13.27 -31.25
CA PRO A 385 1.03 12.16 -30.50
C PRO A 385 1.47 12.06 -29.03
N LEU A 386 2.51 12.80 -28.62
CA LEU A 386 3.07 12.68 -27.27
C LEU A 386 2.10 13.16 -26.19
N SER A 387 1.33 14.22 -26.44
CA SER A 387 0.38 14.77 -25.47
C SER A 387 -0.73 13.80 -25.06
N CYS A 388 -1.02 12.75 -25.85
CA CYS A 388 -1.97 11.69 -25.49
C CYS A 388 -1.55 10.94 -24.21
N PHE A 389 -0.26 11.00 -23.84
CA PHE A 389 0.25 10.53 -22.55
C PHE A 389 -0.47 11.16 -21.35
N ASN A 390 -0.89 12.43 -21.46
CA ASN A 390 -1.59 13.15 -20.40
C ASN A 390 -2.96 12.53 -20.11
N ASP A 391 -3.66 12.03 -21.13
CA ASP A 391 -4.98 11.42 -20.97
C ASP A 391 -4.89 10.15 -20.12
N GLY A 392 -3.90 9.31 -20.41
CA GLY A 392 -3.64 8.10 -19.62
C GLY A 392 -3.31 8.41 -18.16
N ILE A 393 -2.46 9.40 -17.91
CA ILE A 393 -2.14 9.86 -16.54
C ILE A 393 -3.41 10.32 -15.84
N GLN A 394 -4.23 11.12 -16.51
CA GLN A 394 -5.46 11.66 -15.94
C GLN A 394 -6.43 10.55 -15.52
N ILE A 395 -6.66 9.56 -16.38
CA ILE A 395 -7.59 8.47 -16.09
C ILE A 395 -7.06 7.52 -15.01
N SER A 396 -5.77 7.18 -15.07
CA SER A 396 -5.18 6.24 -14.11
C SER A 396 -5.06 6.83 -12.71
N THR A 397 -4.59 8.06 -12.58
CA THR A 397 -4.37 8.70 -11.27
C THR A 397 -5.64 9.36 -10.71
N GLY A 398 -6.61 9.68 -11.57
CA GLY A 398 -7.75 10.54 -11.22
C GLY A 398 -7.37 12.01 -11.00
N ALA A 399 -6.08 12.37 -11.05
CA ALA A 399 -5.65 13.76 -11.08
C ALA A 399 -6.14 14.37 -12.40
N THR A 400 -6.89 15.45 -12.34
CA THR A 400 -7.39 16.11 -13.56
C THR A 400 -6.88 17.55 -13.66
N ILE A 401 -6.81 18.06 -14.88
CA ILE A 401 -6.53 19.49 -15.13
C ILE A 401 -7.60 20.37 -14.45
N GLY A 402 -8.87 19.96 -14.52
CA GLY A 402 -9.98 20.72 -13.91
C GLY A 402 -9.93 20.82 -12.39
N GLN A 403 -9.34 19.84 -11.70
CA GLN A 403 -9.07 19.89 -10.26
C GLN A 403 -7.78 20.63 -9.91
N GLY A 404 -7.00 21.05 -10.91
CA GLY A 404 -5.67 21.65 -10.72
C GLY A 404 -4.62 20.66 -10.23
N LEU A 405 -4.85 19.34 -10.37
CA LEU A 405 -3.92 18.29 -9.94
C LEU A 405 -2.94 17.87 -11.04
N ILE A 406 -3.19 18.26 -12.30
CA ILE A 406 -2.24 18.09 -13.40
C ILE A 406 -1.78 19.45 -13.89
N THR A 407 -0.47 19.65 -13.94
CA THR A 407 0.20 20.76 -14.62
C THR A 407 0.94 20.22 -15.84
N VAL A 408 0.66 20.78 -17.03
CA VAL A 408 1.42 20.48 -18.25
C VAL A 408 2.57 21.47 -18.36
N SER A 409 3.80 20.98 -18.30
CA SER A 409 5.01 21.80 -18.37
C SER A 409 5.24 22.37 -19.77
N ASP A 410 5.72 23.62 -19.83
CA ASP A 410 6.20 24.26 -21.06
C ASP A 410 7.53 23.66 -21.56
N SER A 411 8.35 23.14 -20.63
CA SER A 411 9.53 22.33 -20.96
C SER A 411 9.07 20.94 -21.39
N ILE A 412 9.21 20.62 -22.68
CA ILE A 412 8.78 19.34 -23.25
C ILE A 412 9.95 18.34 -23.25
N SER A 413 9.69 17.11 -22.82
CA SER A 413 10.63 15.99 -22.88
C SER A 413 10.26 15.04 -24.01
N ILE A 414 11.22 14.69 -24.86
CA ILE A 414 11.03 13.69 -25.92
C ILE A 414 10.71 12.31 -25.32
N ILE A 415 11.30 11.99 -24.17
CA ILE A 415 11.02 10.77 -23.42
C ILE A 415 9.79 11.02 -22.54
N PRO A 416 8.70 10.22 -22.66
CA PRO A 416 7.51 10.36 -21.83
C PRO A 416 7.87 10.33 -20.34
N SER A 417 7.54 11.39 -19.62
CA SER A 417 7.88 11.52 -18.20
C SER A 417 6.96 12.47 -17.47
N ALA A 418 6.85 12.28 -16.16
CA ALA A 418 6.12 13.15 -15.25
C ALA A 418 6.76 13.14 -13.84
N ILE A 419 6.60 14.23 -13.11
CA ILE A 419 6.84 14.29 -11.66
C ILE A 419 5.52 14.04 -10.96
N PHE A 420 5.52 13.11 -10.01
CA PHE A 420 4.40 12.80 -9.14
C PHE A 420 4.73 13.25 -7.73
N GLU A 421 3.77 13.86 -7.06
CA GLU A 421 3.92 14.41 -5.72
C GLU A 421 2.81 13.92 -4.79
N PHE A 422 3.22 13.47 -3.61
CA PHE A 422 2.36 13.18 -2.47
C PHE A 422 3.03 13.63 -1.17
N ASN A 423 2.32 14.38 -0.34
CA ASN A 423 2.78 14.82 0.98
C ASN A 423 4.22 15.39 1.01
N ASN A 424 4.51 16.35 0.12
CA ASN A 424 5.84 16.98 -0.08
C ASN A 424 6.94 16.05 -0.60
N GLN A 425 6.62 14.82 -0.98
CA GLN A 425 7.56 13.90 -1.61
C GLN A 425 7.36 13.88 -3.11
N LYS A 426 8.45 14.02 -3.86
CA LYS A 426 8.43 14.11 -5.31
C LYS A 426 9.29 13.02 -5.93
N VAL A 427 8.74 12.35 -6.93
CA VAL A 427 9.47 11.39 -7.75
C VAL A 427 9.22 11.70 -9.22
N LYS A 428 10.30 11.79 -10.00
CA LYS A 428 10.21 11.81 -11.46
C LYS A 428 10.22 10.37 -11.94
N ILE A 429 9.21 10.02 -12.73
CA ILE A 429 9.13 8.73 -13.40
C ILE A 429 9.19 8.99 -14.90
N SER A 430 10.03 8.23 -15.61
CA SER A 430 10.20 8.34 -17.06
C SER A 430 10.22 6.97 -17.71
N LEU A 431 9.70 6.88 -18.93
CA LEU A 431 9.90 5.69 -19.77
C LEU A 431 11.40 5.45 -19.98
N LYS A 432 11.83 4.20 -19.96
CA LYS A 432 13.22 3.84 -20.27
C LYS A 432 13.60 4.34 -21.68
N PRO A 433 14.77 5.01 -21.85
CA PRO A 433 15.15 5.61 -23.13
C PRO A 433 15.12 4.64 -24.32
N GLU A 434 15.59 3.41 -24.12
CA GLU A 434 15.61 2.36 -25.13
C GLU A 434 14.21 1.90 -25.57
N ILE A 435 13.24 1.91 -24.64
CA ILE A 435 11.84 1.59 -24.94
C ILE A 435 11.20 2.76 -25.69
N ALA A 436 11.47 3.99 -25.26
CA ALA A 436 10.99 5.20 -25.91
C ALA A 436 11.48 5.29 -27.37
N ALA A 437 12.76 5.03 -27.60
CA ALA A 437 13.36 5.02 -28.93
C ALA A 437 12.70 3.96 -29.84
N LYS A 438 12.54 2.72 -29.34
CA LYS A 438 11.87 1.65 -30.08
C LYS A 438 10.44 2.02 -30.48
N MET A 439 9.67 2.60 -29.55
CA MET A 439 8.30 3.04 -29.85
C MET A 439 8.26 4.12 -30.93
N GLN A 440 9.18 5.08 -30.87
CA GLN A 440 9.27 6.16 -31.86
C GLN A 440 9.65 5.61 -33.25
N GLU A 441 10.56 4.64 -33.33
CA GLU A 441 10.92 3.95 -34.57
C GLU A 441 9.73 3.18 -35.17
N GLU A 442 8.98 2.43 -34.35
CA GLU A 442 7.81 1.67 -34.82
C GLU A 442 6.67 2.60 -35.27
N ILE A 443 6.45 3.73 -34.58
CA ILE A 443 5.51 4.76 -35.04
C ILE A 443 5.96 5.37 -36.36
N LYS A 444 7.26 5.73 -36.46
CA LYS A 444 7.84 6.31 -37.68
C LYS A 444 7.69 5.36 -38.88
N TYR A 445 7.93 4.06 -38.68
CA TYR A 445 7.69 3.04 -39.70
C TYR A 445 6.25 3.09 -40.21
N GLY A 446 5.26 3.19 -39.32
CA GLY A 446 3.85 3.31 -39.70
C GLY A 446 3.58 4.53 -40.56
N ILE A 447 4.20 5.67 -40.25
CA ILE A 447 4.07 6.93 -41.01
C ILE A 447 4.70 6.82 -42.40
N GLU A 448 5.82 6.12 -42.52
CA GLU A 448 6.56 5.97 -43.78
C GLU A 448 5.94 4.94 -44.75
N ASN A 449 5.26 3.92 -44.21
CA ASN A 449 4.74 2.80 -45.00
C ASN A 449 3.23 2.87 -45.26
N TYR A 450 2.49 3.67 -44.49
CA TYR A 450 1.07 3.90 -44.67
C TYR A 450 0.83 5.40 -44.76
N ASP A 451 -0.01 5.84 -45.71
CA ASP A 451 -0.41 7.23 -45.76
C ASP A 451 -1.09 7.62 -44.43
N LEU A 452 -0.63 8.73 -43.84
CA LEU A 452 -1.17 9.26 -42.58
C LEU A 452 -2.69 9.38 -42.66
N LEU A 453 -3.36 9.02 -41.57
CA LEU A 453 -4.83 9.06 -41.44
C LEU A 453 -5.61 8.03 -42.28
N THR A 454 -4.94 7.11 -42.98
CA THR A 454 -5.63 5.97 -43.62
C THR A 454 -6.07 4.92 -42.60
N GLU A 455 -7.07 4.12 -42.97
CA GLU A 455 -7.52 2.98 -42.17
C GLU A 455 -6.37 2.00 -41.85
N GLN A 456 -5.47 1.77 -42.82
CA GLN A 456 -4.32 0.88 -42.65
C GLN A 456 -3.35 1.39 -41.59
N TYR A 457 -3.03 2.69 -41.61
CA TYR A 457 -2.23 3.33 -40.57
C TYR A 457 -2.86 3.14 -39.19
N TRP A 458 -4.17 3.39 -39.06
CA TRP A 458 -4.87 3.28 -37.77
C TRP A 458 -4.96 1.83 -37.27
N LEU A 459 -5.15 0.86 -38.15
CA LEU A 459 -5.09 -0.57 -37.81
C LEU A 459 -3.71 -0.96 -37.30
N TYR A 460 -2.64 -0.47 -37.95
CA TYR A 460 -1.26 -0.69 -37.52
C TYR A 460 -0.99 -0.09 -36.13
N ILE A 461 -1.40 1.16 -35.89
CA ILE A 461 -1.24 1.81 -34.57
C ILE A 461 -2.03 1.06 -33.48
N GLU A 462 -3.25 0.60 -33.77
CA GLU A 462 -4.05 -0.18 -32.82
C GLU A 462 -3.35 -1.51 -32.48
N GLU A 463 -2.76 -2.20 -33.45
CA GLU A 463 -2.02 -3.44 -33.23
C GLU A 463 -0.77 -3.22 -32.37
N LEU A 464 -0.01 -2.15 -32.63
CA LEU A 464 1.13 -1.75 -31.79
C LEU A 464 0.68 -1.46 -30.36
N ALA A 465 -0.40 -0.70 -30.20
CA ALA A 465 -0.94 -0.31 -28.91
C ALA A 465 -1.40 -1.53 -28.09
N ILE A 466 -2.12 -2.48 -28.70
CA ILE A 466 -2.51 -3.75 -28.07
C ILE A 466 -1.27 -4.57 -27.67
N ARG A 467 -0.25 -4.61 -28.52
CA ARG A 467 1.00 -5.31 -28.21
C ARG A 467 1.71 -4.67 -27.01
N TYR A 468 1.81 -3.35 -26.94
CA TYR A 468 2.42 -2.68 -25.78
C TYR A 468 1.60 -2.86 -24.52
N TRP A 469 0.27 -2.81 -24.59
CA TRP A 469 -0.60 -3.08 -23.44
C TRP A 469 -0.32 -4.47 -22.86
N THR A 470 -0.24 -5.49 -23.72
CA THR A 470 -0.10 -6.89 -23.31
C THR A 470 1.33 -7.30 -22.94
N SER A 471 2.35 -6.61 -23.46
CA SER A 471 3.75 -6.99 -23.25
C SER A 471 4.49 -6.12 -22.24
N PHE A 472 4.19 -4.83 -22.12
CA PHE A 472 4.94 -3.93 -21.26
C PHE A 472 4.47 -4.02 -19.82
N ASP A 473 5.35 -4.50 -18.95
CA ASP A 473 5.15 -4.49 -17.51
C ASP A 473 5.50 -3.12 -16.92
N ARG A 474 4.53 -2.50 -16.25
CA ARG A 474 4.72 -1.18 -15.61
C ARG A 474 5.78 -1.20 -14.51
N HIS A 475 6.11 -2.37 -13.96
CA HIS A 475 7.19 -2.51 -12.98
C HIS A 475 8.58 -2.55 -13.62
N GLU A 476 8.67 -2.74 -14.94
CA GLU A 476 9.94 -2.92 -15.66
C GLU A 476 10.28 -1.79 -16.63
N ILE A 477 9.28 -1.09 -17.19
CA ILE A 477 9.51 -0.15 -18.30
C ILE A 477 9.89 1.28 -17.88
N PHE A 478 9.83 1.60 -16.58
CA PHE A 478 10.07 2.95 -16.08
C PHE A 478 11.35 3.06 -15.25
N ASN A 479 11.96 4.24 -15.31
CA ASN A 479 13.04 4.66 -14.42
C ASN A 479 12.50 5.67 -13.40
N PHE A 480 13.07 5.65 -12.20
CA PHE A 480 12.70 6.53 -11.09
C PHE A 480 13.87 7.45 -10.75
N THR A 481 13.57 8.71 -10.45
CA THR A 481 14.55 9.68 -9.96
C THR A 481 13.91 10.51 -8.86
N LEU A 482 14.49 10.46 -7.66
CA LEU A 482 14.06 11.31 -6.55
C LEU A 482 14.34 12.78 -6.92
N VAL A 483 13.34 13.63 -6.70
CA VAL A 483 13.48 15.07 -6.94
C VAL A 483 13.74 15.72 -5.59
N SER A 484 14.90 16.33 -5.41
CA SER A 484 15.18 17.09 -4.19
C SER A 484 14.24 18.29 -4.13
N ASN A 485 13.63 18.50 -2.96
CA ASN A 485 12.99 19.76 -2.65
C ASN A 485 14.09 20.80 -2.41
N ASN A 486 14.69 21.31 -3.49
CA ASN A 486 15.51 22.52 -3.37
C ASN A 486 14.54 23.65 -3.01
N LYS A 487 14.73 24.22 -1.81
CA LYS A 487 14.08 25.45 -1.37
C LYS A 487 14.46 26.62 -2.27
#